data_AF-A0A2V2RYC2-F1
#
_entry.id   AF-A0A2V2RYC2-F1
#
_cell.length_a   1.000
_cell.length_b   1.000
_cell.length_c   1.000
_cell.angle_alpha   90.00
_cell.angle_beta   90.00
_cell.angle_gamma   90.00
#
_symmetry.space_group_name_H-M   'P 1'
#
loop_
_entity.id
_entity.type
_entity.pdbx_description
1 polymer ?
#
loop_
_entity_poly.entity_id
_entity_poly.type
_entity_poly.pdbx_seq_one_letter_code
_entity_poly.pdbx_strand_id
1 'polypeptide(L)'
;MRHRQSWLALVVALVTLSGASNKASATVYLSNLDYPLPSGGGIGDIEGVSSDNEYSAHFTTGAGSSYDVTGITLEFYPAAFLPGDLLSIQLSRVSDGVILGSFGNPAFDPKPSPWPDYSSFVDFSPGAPISLDPSTKYTLAVTCLPGGSVDIFFTNFSYTNQAGWTMQRTTFTSGGFTSGFRYQMVMAVDATPVPEPSTTALVLGGGIALAARKRVFSSGPV
;
A
#
# COMPACT_ATOMS: atom_id res chain seq x y z
N MET A 1 53.58 2.61 1.85
CA MET A 1 52.60 1.73 2.53
C MET A 1 51.30 2.43 3.00
N ARG A 2 51.27 3.74 3.25
CA ARG A 2 50.06 4.46 3.75
C ARG A 2 48.90 4.60 2.74
N HIS A 3 49.14 4.52 1.43
CA HIS A 3 48.07 4.66 0.42
C HIS A 3 47.10 3.47 0.34
N ARG A 4 47.51 2.26 0.72
CA ARG A 4 46.65 1.07 0.60
C ARG A 4 45.57 0.98 1.70
N GLN A 5 45.78 1.64 2.85
CA GLN A 5 44.84 1.63 3.97
C GLN A 5 43.62 2.54 3.74
N SER A 6 43.76 3.63 2.97
CA SER A 6 42.65 4.56 2.68
C SER A 6 41.63 3.98 1.69
N TRP A 7 42.07 3.14 0.75
CA TRP A 7 41.17 2.48 -0.19
C TRP A 7 40.32 1.40 0.47
N LEU A 8 40.90 0.63 1.42
CA LEU A 8 40.14 -0.38 2.16
C LEU A 8 39.02 0.23 2.99
N ALA A 9 39.27 1.38 3.63
CA ALA A 9 38.25 2.09 4.43
C ALA A 9 37.10 2.65 3.56
N LEU A 10 37.41 3.13 2.36
CA LEU A 10 36.39 3.63 1.42
C LEU A 10 35.52 2.50 0.86
N VAL A 11 36.13 1.35 0.55
CA VAL A 11 35.42 0.16 0.06
C VAL A 11 34.56 -0.46 1.17
N VAL A 12 35.06 -0.54 2.41
CA VAL A 12 34.26 -1.02 3.55
C VAL A 12 33.08 -0.09 3.81
N ALA A 13 33.26 1.24 3.75
CA ALA A 13 32.15 2.18 3.89
C ALA A 13 31.10 2.03 2.77
N LEU A 14 31.52 1.86 1.52
CA LEU A 14 30.61 1.62 0.38
C LEU A 14 29.86 0.28 0.48
N VAL A 15 30.52 -0.76 1.01
CA VAL A 15 29.92 -2.09 1.21
C VAL A 15 28.97 -2.10 2.41
N THR A 16 29.22 -1.30 3.46
CA THR A 16 28.28 -1.14 4.58
C THR A 16 27.09 -0.24 4.28
N LEU A 17 27.20 0.70 3.33
CA LEU A 17 26.06 1.51 2.86
C LEU A 17 25.20 0.79 1.81
N SER A 18 25.71 -0.25 1.16
CA SER A 18 24.95 -1.05 0.17
C SER A 18 24.29 -2.30 0.76
N GLY A 19 24.64 -2.67 1.99
CA GLY A 19 24.15 -3.88 2.66
C GLY A 19 23.15 -3.61 3.77
N ALA A 20 21.91 -3.27 3.41
CA ALA A 20 20.68 -3.63 4.14
C ALA A 20 19.45 -2.90 3.57
N SER A 21 19.24 -2.94 2.25
CA SER A 21 17.86 -2.86 1.78
C SER A 21 17.26 -4.25 1.95
N ASN A 22 17.00 -4.63 3.21
CA ASN A 22 16.07 -5.71 3.47
C ASN A 22 14.76 -5.24 2.85
N LYS A 23 14.42 -5.72 1.65
CA LYS A 23 13.03 -5.68 1.19
C LYS A 23 12.28 -6.48 2.24
N ALA A 24 11.77 -5.79 3.25
CA ALA A 24 10.83 -6.38 4.18
C ALA A 24 9.72 -6.97 3.30
N SER A 25 9.39 -8.23 3.56
CA SER A 25 8.26 -8.86 2.88
C SER A 25 7.03 -7.99 3.16
N ALA A 26 6.22 -7.73 2.13
CA ALA A 26 5.02 -6.93 2.29
C ALA A 26 4.17 -7.50 3.43
N THR A 27 3.71 -6.61 4.31
CA THR A 27 2.87 -6.96 5.45
C THR A 27 1.48 -6.42 5.18
N VAL A 28 0.45 -7.13 5.62
CA VAL A 28 -0.93 -6.64 5.59
C VAL A 28 -1.03 -5.45 6.55
N TYR A 29 -1.15 -4.23 6.02
CA TYR A 29 -1.27 -3.00 6.82
C TYR A 29 -2.72 -2.62 7.06
N LEU A 30 -3.61 -2.92 6.13
CA LEU A 30 -5.04 -2.71 6.29
C LEU A 30 -5.74 -4.01 5.94
N SER A 31 -6.67 -4.50 6.77
CA SER A 31 -7.48 -5.67 6.40
C SER A 31 -8.73 -5.77 7.25
N ASN A 32 -9.87 -5.96 6.58
CA ASN A 32 -11.09 -6.48 7.20
C ASN A 32 -11.43 -7.90 6.69
N LEU A 33 -10.46 -8.62 6.10
CA LEU A 33 -10.65 -9.97 5.54
C LEU A 33 -10.82 -11.06 6.61
N ASP A 34 -10.15 -10.91 7.76
CA ASP A 34 -10.01 -11.98 8.76
C ASP A 34 -11.15 -12.08 9.77
N TYR A 35 -12.28 -11.44 9.51
CA TYR A 35 -13.20 -11.11 10.59
C TYR A 35 -13.83 -12.35 11.28
N PRO A 36 -13.51 -12.62 12.56
CA PRO A 36 -14.36 -13.44 13.40
C PRO A 36 -15.45 -12.51 13.93
N LEU A 37 -16.67 -12.61 13.39
CA LEU A 37 -17.83 -11.79 13.79
C LEU A 37 -17.81 -11.48 15.31
N PRO A 38 -17.38 -10.29 15.78
CA PRO A 38 -17.55 -9.91 17.15
C PRO A 38 -19.06 -9.82 17.37
N SER A 39 -19.51 -10.24 18.54
CA SER A 39 -20.92 -10.22 18.94
C SER A 39 -21.55 -8.85 18.65
N GLY A 40 -22.20 -8.70 17.48
CA GLY A 40 -22.80 -7.45 17.00
C GLY A 40 -22.39 -6.98 15.59
N GLY A 41 -21.31 -7.51 15.00
CA GLY A 41 -20.98 -7.32 13.58
C GLY A 41 -21.74 -8.30 12.69
N GLY A 42 -22.18 -7.87 11.51
CA GLY A 42 -22.95 -8.69 10.57
C GLY A 42 -22.33 -8.65 9.18
N ILE A 43 -22.66 -9.64 8.35
CA ILE A 43 -22.45 -9.58 6.90
C ILE A 43 -23.08 -8.27 6.42
N GLY A 44 -22.32 -7.48 5.64
CA GLY A 44 -22.87 -6.32 4.97
C GLY A 44 -23.73 -6.77 3.78
N ASP A 45 -23.52 -6.13 2.64
CA ASP A 45 -24.19 -6.47 1.39
C ASP A 45 -23.24 -7.17 0.41
N ILE A 46 -23.81 -7.76 -0.63
CA ILE A 46 -23.11 -8.15 -1.86
C ILE A 46 -23.65 -7.22 -2.94
N GLU A 47 -22.80 -6.38 -3.51
CA GLU A 47 -23.24 -5.45 -4.56
C GLU A 47 -22.54 -5.70 -5.87
N GLY A 48 -23.32 -5.55 -6.95
CA GLY A 48 -22.83 -5.52 -8.31
C GLY A 48 -22.11 -4.22 -8.61
N VAL A 49 -20.79 -4.31 -8.83
CA VAL A 49 -20.03 -3.30 -9.57
C VAL A 49 -20.35 -3.50 -11.04
N SER A 50 -21.00 -2.52 -11.66
CA SER A 50 -21.30 -2.51 -13.10
C SER A 50 -20.55 -1.37 -13.79
N SER A 51 -20.58 -1.32 -15.12
CA SER A 51 -19.94 -0.22 -15.87
C SER A 51 -20.52 1.16 -15.58
N ASP A 52 -21.73 1.23 -15.00
CA ASP A 52 -22.41 2.49 -14.67
C ASP A 52 -22.18 2.91 -13.21
N ASN A 53 -21.47 2.08 -12.44
CA ASN A 53 -21.31 2.20 -11.00
C ASN A 53 -19.83 2.14 -10.58
N GLU A 54 -19.43 3.00 -9.65
CA GLU A 54 -18.13 2.95 -9.00
C GLU A 54 -18.32 2.76 -7.49
N TYR A 55 -17.53 1.85 -6.92
CA TYR A 55 -17.36 1.74 -5.48
C TYR A 55 -15.98 2.24 -5.08
N SER A 56 -15.95 3.20 -4.17
CA SER A 56 -14.74 3.88 -3.72
C SER A 56 -14.48 3.59 -2.24
N ALA A 57 -13.54 2.70 -1.96
CA ALA A 57 -13.09 2.43 -0.61
C ALA A 57 -12.07 3.50 -0.17
N HIS A 58 -12.17 3.96 1.07
CA HIS A 58 -11.31 5.03 1.59
C HIS A 58 -10.50 4.55 2.78
N PHE A 59 -9.22 4.92 2.83
CA PHE A 59 -8.37 4.64 3.97
C PHE A 59 -7.39 5.77 4.23
N THR A 60 -6.91 5.86 5.47
CA THR A 60 -5.86 6.81 5.88
C THR A 60 -4.66 6.02 6.36
N THR A 61 -3.47 6.37 5.87
CA THR A 61 -2.22 5.80 6.37
C THR A 61 -1.90 6.32 7.77
N GLY A 62 -1.15 5.53 8.53
CA GLY A 62 -0.65 5.95 9.84
C GLY A 62 0.43 7.03 9.76
N ALA A 63 0.75 7.63 10.90
CA ALA A 63 1.89 8.53 11.04
C ALA A 63 3.22 7.76 10.94
N GLY A 64 4.31 8.45 10.58
CA GLY A 64 5.66 7.89 10.52
C GLY A 64 6.26 7.94 9.11
N SER A 65 6.82 6.82 8.66
CA SER A 65 7.47 6.69 7.35
C SER A 65 6.47 6.59 6.20
N SER A 66 6.94 6.83 4.97
CA SER A 66 6.23 6.44 3.75
C SER A 66 6.09 4.93 3.63
N TYR A 67 5.16 4.48 2.79
CA TYR A 67 4.89 3.06 2.55
C TYR A 67 4.86 2.77 1.06
N ASP A 68 5.41 1.65 0.62
CA ASP A 68 5.21 1.14 -0.73
C ASP A 68 4.13 0.07 -0.71
N VAL A 69 3.02 0.30 -1.42
CA VAL A 69 1.97 -0.67 -1.63
C VAL A 69 2.36 -1.62 -2.74
N THR A 70 2.20 -2.91 -2.47
CA THR A 70 2.56 -4.00 -3.38
C THR A 70 1.38 -4.88 -3.77
N GLY A 71 0.24 -4.70 -3.11
CA GLY A 71 -0.95 -5.46 -3.41
C GLY A 71 -2.18 -4.96 -2.68
N ILE A 72 -3.32 -5.36 -3.19
CA ILE A 72 -4.61 -5.30 -2.50
C ILE A 72 -5.27 -6.67 -2.64
N THR A 73 -6.15 -6.98 -1.72
CA THR A 73 -7.00 -8.17 -1.79
C THR A 73 -8.44 -7.72 -1.66
N LEU A 74 -9.34 -8.27 -2.47
CA LEU A 74 -10.79 -8.03 -2.40
C LEU A 74 -11.53 -9.37 -2.32
N GLU A 75 -12.74 -9.35 -1.76
CA GLU A 75 -13.61 -10.54 -1.71
C GLU A 75 -14.74 -10.48 -2.75
N PHE A 76 -14.89 -11.55 -3.53
CA PHE A 76 -15.84 -11.64 -4.64
C PHE A 76 -16.87 -12.75 -4.47
N TYR A 77 -18.06 -12.51 -5.03
CA TYR A 77 -19.08 -13.51 -5.30
C TYR A 77 -19.18 -13.76 -6.82
N PRO A 78 -19.42 -15.00 -7.28
CA PRO A 78 -19.40 -16.24 -6.51
C PRO A 78 -17.97 -16.71 -6.21
N ALA A 79 -17.84 -17.78 -5.40
CA ALA A 79 -16.56 -18.46 -5.20
C ALA A 79 -15.94 -18.92 -6.53
N ALA A 80 -14.61 -18.97 -6.57
CA ALA A 80 -13.83 -19.32 -7.76
C ALA A 80 -14.08 -18.39 -8.96
N PHE A 81 -14.58 -17.18 -8.71
CA PHE A 81 -14.63 -16.11 -9.70
C PHE A 81 -13.31 -15.34 -9.73
N LEU A 82 -12.66 -15.28 -10.91
CA LEU A 82 -11.59 -14.33 -11.18
C LEU A 82 -12.15 -13.23 -12.07
N PRO A 83 -12.15 -11.96 -11.62
CA PRO A 83 -12.65 -10.84 -12.42
C PRO A 83 -11.83 -10.61 -13.69
N GLY A 84 -10.60 -11.12 -13.78
CA GLY A 84 -9.76 -10.96 -14.97
C GLY A 84 -9.60 -9.48 -15.34
N ASP A 85 -9.78 -9.19 -16.63
CA ASP A 85 -9.72 -7.83 -17.16
C ASP A 85 -11.05 -7.06 -17.03
N LEU A 86 -12.06 -7.60 -16.33
CA LEU A 86 -13.38 -6.92 -16.20
C LEU A 86 -13.33 -5.71 -15.28
N LEU A 87 -12.29 -5.58 -14.44
CA LEU A 87 -12.18 -4.52 -13.45
C LEU A 87 -11.09 -3.50 -13.79
N SER A 88 -11.40 -2.25 -13.51
CA SER A 88 -10.42 -1.18 -13.35
C SER A 88 -10.35 -0.79 -11.88
N ILE A 89 -9.17 -0.99 -11.29
CA ILE A 89 -8.90 -0.65 -9.88
C ILE A 89 -7.80 0.39 -9.82
N GLN A 90 -8.13 1.57 -9.29
CA GLN A 90 -7.24 2.73 -9.26
C GLN A 90 -7.06 3.26 -7.84
N LEU A 91 -5.82 3.61 -7.49
CA LEU A 91 -5.50 4.29 -6.24
C LEU A 91 -5.25 5.76 -6.50
N SER A 92 -5.95 6.62 -5.77
CA SER A 92 -5.74 8.06 -5.82
C SER A 92 -5.62 8.67 -4.43
N ARG A 93 -4.95 9.82 -4.37
CA ARG A 93 -4.84 10.63 -3.16
C ARG A 93 -6.04 11.57 -3.07
N VAL A 94 -6.67 11.64 -1.90
CA VAL A 94 -7.93 12.39 -1.74
C VAL A 94 -7.74 13.90 -1.78
N SER A 95 -6.60 14.41 -1.32
CA SER A 95 -6.36 15.86 -1.19
C SER A 95 -6.34 16.59 -2.54
N ASP A 96 -5.87 15.92 -3.59
CA ASP A 96 -5.63 16.51 -4.92
C ASP A 96 -6.21 15.67 -6.06
N GLY A 97 -6.76 14.48 -5.77
CA GLY A 97 -7.34 13.57 -6.76
C GLY A 97 -6.29 12.90 -7.65
N VAL A 98 -4.99 13.01 -7.33
CA VAL A 98 -3.93 12.46 -8.18
C VAL A 98 -3.98 10.94 -8.14
N ILE A 99 -4.09 10.32 -9.32
CA ILE A 99 -3.97 8.86 -9.49
C ILE A 99 -2.49 8.49 -9.31
N LEU A 100 -2.24 7.60 -8.34
CA LEU A 100 -0.90 7.13 -8.00
C LEU A 100 -0.54 5.83 -8.72
N GLY A 101 -1.55 5.03 -9.07
CA GLY A 101 -1.36 3.80 -9.81
C GLY A 101 -2.64 3.01 -9.97
N SER A 102 -2.53 1.90 -10.68
CA SER A 102 -3.60 0.92 -10.85
C SER A 102 -3.14 -0.46 -10.41
N PHE A 103 -4.11 -1.29 -10.04
CA PHE A 103 -3.90 -2.69 -9.72
C PHE A 103 -4.43 -3.57 -10.85
N GLY A 104 -3.73 -4.68 -11.10
CA GLY A 104 -4.10 -5.68 -12.09
C GLY A 104 -3.57 -7.05 -11.69
N ASN A 105 -3.45 -7.95 -12.67
CA ASN A 105 -2.96 -9.32 -12.49
C ASN A 105 -3.71 -10.07 -11.36
N PRO A 106 -5.02 -10.31 -11.51
CA PRO A 106 -5.81 -10.97 -10.48
C PRO A 106 -5.30 -12.40 -10.25
N ALA A 107 -5.10 -12.75 -8.98
CA ALA A 107 -4.75 -14.10 -8.55
C ALA A 107 -5.60 -14.49 -7.33
N PHE A 108 -5.96 -15.76 -7.20
CA PHE A 108 -6.62 -16.20 -5.97
C PHE A 108 -5.65 -16.12 -4.80
N ASP A 109 -6.11 -15.49 -3.71
CA ASP A 109 -5.43 -15.60 -2.42
C ASP A 109 -5.65 -17.05 -1.92
N PRO A 110 -4.59 -17.77 -1.53
CA PRO A 110 -4.72 -19.13 -0.99
C PRO A 110 -5.47 -19.20 0.34
N LYS A 111 -5.64 -18.08 1.04
CA LYS A 111 -6.41 -17.99 2.27
C LYS A 111 -7.91 -18.21 1.98
N PRO A 112 -8.57 -19.13 2.69
CA PRO A 112 -10.01 -19.34 2.51
C PRO A 112 -10.79 -18.12 3.01
N SER A 113 -11.86 -17.77 2.30
CA SER A 113 -12.83 -16.80 2.81
C SER A 113 -13.60 -17.37 4.00
N PRO A 114 -14.30 -16.53 4.78
CA PRO A 114 -15.24 -16.98 5.80
C PRO A 114 -16.41 -17.82 5.25
N TRP A 115 -16.69 -17.70 3.94
CA TRP A 115 -17.76 -18.42 3.23
C TRP A 115 -17.20 -19.10 1.97
N PRO A 116 -16.34 -20.12 2.11
CA PRO A 116 -15.54 -20.64 0.99
C PRO A 116 -16.38 -21.26 -0.14
N ASP A 117 -17.62 -21.66 0.15
CA ASP A 117 -18.56 -22.17 -0.86
C ASP A 117 -19.24 -21.04 -1.68
N TYR A 118 -19.15 -19.79 -1.22
CA TYR A 118 -19.87 -18.65 -1.79
C TYR A 118 -18.95 -17.52 -2.25
N SER A 119 -17.78 -17.36 -1.64
CA SER A 119 -16.86 -16.28 -1.94
C SER A 119 -15.41 -16.75 -2.02
N SER A 120 -14.59 -15.93 -2.67
CA SER A 120 -13.13 -16.11 -2.70
C SER A 120 -12.42 -14.77 -2.62
N PHE A 121 -11.27 -14.78 -1.97
CA PHE A 121 -10.35 -13.65 -1.97
C PHE A 121 -9.52 -13.64 -3.26
N VAL A 122 -9.36 -12.46 -3.84
CA VAL A 122 -8.57 -12.22 -5.05
C VAL A 122 -7.60 -11.09 -4.79
N ASP A 123 -6.32 -11.39 -4.98
CA ASP A 123 -5.20 -10.46 -4.91
C ASP A 123 -5.01 -9.74 -6.23
N PHE A 124 -4.68 -8.46 -6.16
CA PHE A 124 -4.28 -7.64 -7.30
C PHE A 124 -2.96 -6.96 -6.99
N SER A 125 -2.02 -7.05 -7.94
CA SER A 125 -0.71 -6.42 -7.83
C SER A 125 -0.62 -5.21 -8.75
N PRO A 126 0.05 -4.12 -8.34
CA PRO A 126 0.33 -3.03 -9.23
C PRO A 126 1.51 -3.38 -10.15
N GLY A 127 1.57 -2.76 -11.33
CA GLY A 127 2.69 -2.97 -12.26
C GLY A 127 4.04 -2.45 -11.73
N ALA A 128 4.00 -1.54 -10.76
CA ALA A 128 5.14 -1.05 -10.00
C ALA A 128 4.68 -0.69 -8.57
N PRO A 129 5.55 -0.72 -7.55
CA PRO A 129 5.18 -0.30 -6.20
C PRO A 129 4.61 1.12 -6.17
N ILE A 130 3.54 1.32 -5.40
CA ILE A 130 2.87 2.62 -5.27
C ILE A 130 3.25 3.24 -3.92
N SER A 131 3.97 4.36 -3.94
CA SER A 131 4.38 5.03 -2.71
C SER A 131 3.25 5.87 -2.11
N LEU A 132 3.03 5.68 -0.82
CA LEU A 132 2.08 6.41 0.01
C LEU A 132 2.82 7.27 1.04
N ASP A 133 2.30 8.47 1.23
CA ASP A 133 2.71 9.39 2.25
C ASP A 133 2.08 9.00 3.59
N PRO A 134 2.77 9.27 4.71
CA PRO A 134 2.21 9.07 6.04
C PRO A 134 1.02 10.01 6.30
N SER A 135 0.13 9.63 7.22
CA SER A 135 -1.01 10.43 7.66
C SER A 135 -1.89 10.97 6.53
N THR A 136 -1.98 10.26 5.41
CA THR A 136 -2.61 10.73 4.17
C THR A 136 -3.80 9.84 3.81
N LYS A 137 -4.87 10.47 3.32
CA LYS A 137 -6.09 9.79 2.90
C LYS A 137 -6.04 9.42 1.41
N TYR A 138 -6.42 8.19 1.13
CA TYR A 138 -6.46 7.59 -0.19
C TYR A 138 -7.85 7.03 -0.53
N THR A 139 -8.11 6.91 -1.82
CA THR A 139 -9.29 6.26 -2.40
C THR A 139 -8.84 5.14 -3.30
N LEU A 140 -9.40 3.95 -3.07
CA LEU A 140 -9.35 2.82 -3.98
C LEU A 140 -10.69 2.76 -4.73
N ALA A 141 -10.68 3.19 -5.99
CA ALA A 141 -11.85 3.15 -6.86
C ALA A 141 -11.90 1.83 -7.61
N VAL A 142 -13.04 1.14 -7.54
CA VAL A 142 -13.33 -0.12 -8.22
C VAL A 142 -14.48 0.13 -9.19
N THR A 143 -14.21 -0.10 -10.47
CA THR A 143 -15.16 0.06 -11.58
C THR A 143 -15.12 -1.15 -12.50
N CYS A 144 -16.25 -1.50 -13.10
CA CYS A 144 -16.28 -2.49 -14.17
C CYS A 144 -16.04 -1.83 -15.53
N LEU A 145 -15.34 -2.53 -16.41
CA LEU A 145 -15.25 -2.16 -17.81
C LEU A 145 -16.62 -2.32 -18.51
N PRO A 146 -16.85 -1.61 -19.63
CA PRO A 146 -18.13 -1.63 -20.33
C PRO A 146 -18.65 -3.05 -20.60
N GLY A 147 -19.90 -3.32 -20.17
CA GLY A 147 -20.56 -4.62 -20.35
C GLY A 147 -20.20 -5.68 -19.31
N GLY A 148 -19.33 -5.36 -18.35
CA GLY A 148 -19.02 -6.21 -17.20
C GLY A 148 -19.91 -5.93 -15.98
N SER A 149 -20.12 -6.96 -15.17
CA SER A 149 -20.64 -6.84 -13.82
C SER A 149 -19.91 -7.85 -12.94
N VAL A 150 -19.48 -7.42 -11.76
CA VAL A 150 -18.88 -8.30 -10.75
C VAL A 150 -19.46 -7.99 -9.39
N ASP A 151 -19.65 -9.01 -8.58
CA ASP A 151 -20.25 -8.86 -7.26
C ASP A 151 -19.13 -8.85 -6.20
N ILE A 152 -19.07 -7.79 -5.40
CA ILE A 152 -18.08 -7.63 -4.33
C ILE A 152 -18.75 -7.60 -2.96
N PHE A 153 -18.03 -8.08 -1.95
CA PHE A 153 -18.53 -8.14 -0.58
C PHE A 153 -18.30 -6.85 0.20
N PHE A 154 -19.23 -6.55 1.10
CA PHE A 154 -19.13 -5.45 2.04
C PHE A 154 -19.42 -5.89 3.47
N THR A 155 -19.02 -5.05 4.42
CA THR A 155 -19.17 -5.31 5.84
C THR A 155 -19.48 -4.06 6.66
N ASN A 156 -20.01 -4.22 7.87
CA ASN A 156 -20.61 -3.13 8.65
C ASN A 156 -19.71 -2.52 9.74
N PHE A 157 -18.40 -2.77 9.72
CA PHE A 157 -17.47 -2.31 10.75
C PHE A 157 -16.25 -1.61 10.16
N SER A 158 -15.65 -0.72 10.96
CA SER A 158 -14.42 0.00 10.63
C SER A 158 -13.19 -0.70 11.17
N TYR A 159 -12.17 -0.87 10.33
CA TYR A 159 -10.88 -1.42 10.76
C TYR A 159 -9.89 -0.30 11.12
N THR A 160 -9.12 -0.53 12.19
CA THR A 160 -7.95 0.28 12.54
C THR A 160 -6.84 -0.66 13.02
N ASN A 161 -5.62 -0.51 12.49
CA ASN A 161 -4.49 -1.34 12.89
C ASN A 161 -3.58 -0.64 13.93
N GLN A 162 -2.58 -1.36 14.44
CA GLN A 162 -1.59 -0.83 15.37
C GLN A 162 -0.67 0.24 14.76
N ALA A 163 -0.48 0.23 13.43
CA ALA A 163 0.26 1.27 12.73
C ALA A 163 -0.55 2.57 12.54
N GLY A 164 -1.80 2.64 13.03
CA GLY A 164 -2.65 3.83 12.91
C GLY A 164 -3.35 3.99 11.56
N TRP A 165 -3.32 2.95 10.71
CA TRP A 165 -4.10 2.94 9.48
C TRP A 165 -5.58 2.75 9.80
N THR A 166 -6.43 3.50 9.12
CA THR A 166 -7.88 3.48 9.35
C THR A 166 -8.64 3.28 8.06
N MET A 167 -9.63 2.39 8.09
CA MET A 167 -10.59 2.21 6.99
C MET A 167 -11.85 3.04 7.24
N GLN A 168 -12.35 3.70 6.21
CA GLN A 168 -13.53 4.55 6.26
C GLN A 168 -14.67 3.93 5.45
N ARG A 169 -15.88 4.49 5.58
CA ARG A 169 -17.04 4.03 4.79
C ARG A 169 -16.75 4.13 3.30
N THR A 170 -17.19 3.11 2.57
CA THR A 170 -17.17 3.15 1.11
C THR A 170 -18.14 4.22 0.61
N THR A 171 -17.81 4.84 -0.51
CA THR A 171 -18.75 5.66 -1.28
C THR A 171 -19.16 4.91 -2.53
N PHE A 172 -20.36 5.21 -3.01
CA PHE A 172 -20.92 4.66 -4.23
C PHE A 172 -21.27 5.80 -5.16
N THR A 173 -20.87 5.68 -6.43
CA THR A 173 -21.23 6.63 -7.49
C THR A 173 -22.02 5.88 -8.55
N SER A 174 -23.22 6.38 -8.89
CA SER A 174 -24.05 5.86 -9.98
C SER A 174 -24.80 6.97 -10.67
N GLY A 175 -24.81 6.96 -12.01
CA GLY A 175 -25.49 7.99 -12.80
C GLY A 175 -25.04 9.43 -12.49
N GLY A 176 -23.78 9.61 -12.08
CA GLY A 176 -23.23 10.91 -11.68
C GLY A 176 -23.58 11.38 -10.26
N PHE A 177 -24.25 10.54 -9.46
CA PHE A 177 -24.55 10.82 -8.06
C PHE A 177 -23.64 10.01 -7.13
N THR A 178 -22.92 10.70 -6.25
CA THR A 178 -22.10 10.08 -5.20
C THR A 178 -22.83 10.13 -3.87
N SER A 179 -22.89 8.99 -3.18
CA SER A 179 -23.47 8.88 -1.84
C SER A 179 -22.57 8.05 -0.91
N GLY A 180 -22.70 8.27 0.40
CA GLY A 180 -22.09 7.41 1.40
C GLY A 180 -22.75 6.03 1.38
N PHE A 181 -21.96 4.99 1.16
CA PHE A 181 -22.43 3.62 1.26
C PHE A 181 -22.49 3.20 2.74
N ARG A 182 -23.46 2.35 3.08
CA ARG A 182 -23.69 1.96 4.49
C ARG A 182 -22.61 1.03 5.04
N TYR A 183 -21.89 0.37 4.14
CA TYR A 183 -20.92 -0.67 4.44
C TYR A 183 -19.52 -0.28 3.94
N GLN A 184 -18.51 -1.01 4.42
CA GLN A 184 -17.13 -0.93 3.96
C GLN A 184 -16.86 -2.10 3.02
N MET A 185 -16.17 -1.87 1.92
CA MET A 185 -15.70 -2.92 1.02
C MET A 185 -14.82 -3.91 1.80
N VAL A 186 -14.99 -5.21 1.58
CA VAL A 186 -14.10 -6.22 2.15
C VAL A 186 -12.79 -6.21 1.36
N MET A 187 -11.74 -5.68 1.98
CA MET A 187 -10.45 -5.45 1.36
C MET A 187 -9.27 -5.56 2.34
N ALA A 188 -8.10 -5.88 1.78
CA ALA A 188 -6.80 -5.66 2.40
C ALA A 188 -5.88 -4.79 1.53
N VAL A 189 -4.90 -4.15 2.18
CA VAL A 189 -3.79 -3.43 1.55
C VAL A 189 -2.49 -3.98 2.08
N ASP A 190 -1.69 -4.53 1.17
CA ASP A 190 -0.34 -5.00 1.45
C ASP A 190 0.67 -3.89 1.17
N ALA A 191 1.42 -3.53 2.21
CA ALA A 191 2.38 -2.45 2.12
C ALA A 191 3.67 -2.79 2.88
N THR A 192 4.72 -2.04 2.58
CA THR A 192 6.01 -2.12 3.26
C THR A 192 6.46 -0.72 3.64
N PRO A 193 6.86 -0.45 4.90
CA PRO A 193 7.45 0.83 5.26
C PRO A 193 8.72 1.07 4.45
N VAL A 194 8.84 2.26 3.88
CA VAL A 194 10.06 2.73 3.26
C VAL A 194 10.91 3.37 4.36
N PRO A 195 12.08 2.79 4.71
CA PRO A 195 12.92 3.36 5.75
C PRO A 195 13.35 4.77 5.36
N GLU A 196 13.13 5.73 6.26
CA GLU A 196 13.73 7.06 6.12
C GLU A 196 15.26 6.91 6.06
N PRO A 197 15.96 7.67 5.21
CA PRO A 197 17.41 7.69 5.23
C PRO A 197 17.86 8.10 6.64
N SER A 198 18.49 7.16 7.36
CA SER A 198 18.88 7.41 8.75
C SER A 198 19.70 8.69 8.86
N THR A 199 19.37 9.54 9.83
CA THR A 199 20.11 10.79 10.11
C THR A 199 21.60 10.50 10.35
N THR A 200 21.94 9.29 10.81
CA THR A 200 23.29 8.75 10.93
C THR A 200 24.05 8.77 9.61
N ALA A 201 23.43 8.39 8.49
CA ALA A 201 24.05 8.42 7.16
C ALA A 201 24.34 9.86 6.68
N LEU A 202 23.45 10.80 7.00
CA LEU A 202 23.60 12.23 6.68
C LEU A 202 24.72 12.89 7.52
N VAL A 203 24.82 12.54 8.80
CA VAL A 203 25.88 13.05 9.70
C VAL A 203 27.26 12.47 9.34
N LEU A 204 27.34 11.18 8.96
CA LEU A 204 28.61 10.59 8.51
C LEU A 204 29.09 11.16 7.16
N GLY A 205 28.18 11.39 6.20
CA GLY A 205 28.52 12.06 4.94
C GLY A 205 29.01 13.50 5.13
N GLY A 206 28.32 14.27 5.99
CA GLY A 206 28.74 15.63 6.35
C GLY A 206 30.07 15.68 7.11
N GLY A 207 30.30 14.73 8.03
CA GLY A 207 31.55 14.64 8.80
C GLY A 207 32.79 14.34 7.95
N ILE A 208 32.65 13.50 6.91
CA ILE A 208 33.75 13.19 5.99
C ILE A 208 34.09 14.40 5.10
N ALA A 209 33.10 15.14 4.61
CA ALA A 209 33.31 16.35 3.82
C ALA A 209 34.01 17.48 4.62
N LEU A 210 33.66 17.64 5.89
CA LEU A 210 34.28 18.61 6.79
C LEU A 210 35.71 18.21 7.21
N ALA A 211 35.99 16.92 7.42
CA ALA A 211 37.34 16.42 7.71
C ALA A 211 38.28 16.55 6.50
N ALA A 212 37.77 16.41 5.28
CA ALA A 212 38.55 16.60 4.05
C ALA A 212 38.92 18.08 3.81
N ARG A 213 38.03 19.03 4.10
CA ARG A 213 38.32 20.48 3.96
C ARG A 213 39.39 20.98 4.91
N LYS A 214 39.51 20.40 6.12
CA LYS A 214 40.48 20.86 7.14
C LYS A 214 41.94 20.45 6.83
N ARG A 215 42.18 19.51 5.91
CA ARG A 215 43.54 19.07 5.54
C ARG A 215 44.21 19.84 4.41
N VAL A 216 43.48 20.69 3.68
CA VAL A 216 44.01 21.40 2.50
C VAL A 216 44.70 22.74 2.86
N PHE A 217 44.56 23.23 4.10
CA PHE A 217 45.08 24.56 4.50
C PHE A 217 46.31 24.55 5.42
N SER A 218 47.03 23.44 5.54
CA SER A 218 48.21 23.32 6.42
C SER A 218 49.47 22.90 5.65
N SER A 219 49.97 23.78 4.79
CA SER A 219 51.37 23.78 4.37
C SER A 219 51.81 25.21 4.05
N GLY A 220 52.19 25.95 5.09
CA GLY A 220 52.98 27.17 4.95
C GLY A 220 54.47 26.81 4.79
N PRO A 221 55.27 27.62 4.09
CA PRO A 221 56.66 27.28 3.74
C PRO A 221 57.60 27.57 4.91
N VAL A 222 58.62 26.72 5.07
CA VAL A 222 59.92 27.04 5.69
C VAL A 222 60.99 26.64 4.70
#